data_AF-A0A961XG85-F1
#
_entry.id   AF-A0A961XG85-F1
#
_cell.length_a   1.000
_cell.length_b   1.000
_cell.length_c   1.000
_cell.angle_alpha   90.00
_cell.angle_beta   90.00
_cell.angle_gamma   90.00
#
_symmetry.space_group_name_H-M   'P 1'
#
loop_
_entity.id
_entity.type
_entity.pdbx_description
1 polymer ?
#
loop_
_entity_poly.entity_id
_entity_poly.type
_entity_poly.pdbx_seq_one_letter_code
_entity_poly.pdbx_strand_id
1 'polypeptide(L)'
;APKQKFLALIYIGRSIAVTAFLLLPQTPASVVIFACVMGVLWLSTVPPTNALVAIMFGTRYLGMLGGIVFLSHQIGSFLGVWLGGYLRDQTGSYDIVWWLGVALGILAAIVHWPIAERPVARDATVPAE
;
A
#
# COMPACT_ATOMS: atom_id res chain seq x y z
N ALA A 1 -11.41 -14.56 -1.36
CA ALA A 1 -11.16 -14.04 0.01
C ALA A 1 -11.68 -12.60 0.09
N PRO A 2 -12.07 -12.10 1.27
CA PRO A 2 -12.42 -10.69 1.44
C PRO A 2 -11.29 -9.80 0.94
N LYS A 3 -11.59 -8.76 0.15
CA LYS A 3 -10.59 -7.95 -0.56
C LYS A 3 -9.64 -7.25 0.40
N GLN A 4 -10.12 -6.85 1.57
CA GLN A 4 -9.31 -6.26 2.63
C GLN A 4 -8.27 -7.25 3.21
N LYS A 5 -8.64 -8.54 3.35
CA LYS A 5 -7.71 -9.58 3.81
C LYS A 5 -6.66 -9.87 2.74
N PHE A 6 -7.05 -9.85 1.47
CA PHE A 6 -6.11 -9.99 0.37
C PHE A 6 -5.11 -8.82 0.32
N LEU A 7 -5.57 -7.58 0.49
CA LEU A 7 -4.69 -6.42 0.64
C LEU A 7 -3.73 -6.57 1.82
N ALA A 8 -4.23 -6.98 3.00
CA ALA A 8 -3.40 -7.21 4.16
C ALA A 8 -2.31 -8.26 3.91
N LEU A 9 -2.64 -9.37 3.22
CA LEU A 9 -1.67 -10.40 2.85
C LEU A 9 -0.61 -9.88 1.86
N ILE A 10 -0.99 -9.03 0.90
CA ILE A 10 -0.01 -8.42 -0.01
C ILE A 10 0.96 -7.53 0.77
N TYR A 11 0.45 -6.69 1.69
CA TYR A 11 1.29 -5.82 2.50
C TYR A 11 2.23 -6.60 3.42
N ILE A 12 1.73 -7.66 4.08
CA ILE A 12 2.56 -8.58 4.87
C ILE A 12 3.62 -9.23 3.98
N GLY A 13 3.24 -9.75 2.81
CA GLY A 13 4.16 -10.37 1.86
C GLY A 13 5.28 -9.44 1.42
N ARG A 14 4.96 -8.17 1.15
CA ARG A 14 5.97 -7.14 0.82
C ARG A 14 6.92 -6.89 1.99
N SER A 15 6.38 -6.72 3.20
CA SER A 15 7.21 -6.50 4.40
C SER A 15 8.14 -7.68 4.67
N ILE A 16 7.66 -8.93 4.50
CA ILE A 16 8.48 -10.14 4.62
C ILE A 16 9.56 -10.16 3.52
N ALA A 17 9.21 -9.93 2.26
CA ALA A 17 10.15 -9.95 1.14
C ALA A 17 11.26 -8.91 1.30
N VAL A 18 10.91 -7.68 1.71
CA VAL A 18 11.88 -6.61 1.98
C VAL A 18 12.76 -6.96 3.17
N THR A 19 12.16 -7.43 4.28
CA THR A 19 12.93 -7.83 5.48
C THR A 19 13.92 -8.94 5.14
N ALA A 20 13.49 -9.97 4.41
CA ALA A 20 14.36 -11.06 3.99
C ALA A 20 15.49 -10.56 3.09
N PHE A 21 15.20 -9.64 2.16
CA PHE A 21 16.22 -9.06 1.28
C PHE A 21 17.27 -8.21 2.03
N LEU A 22 16.88 -7.51 3.11
CA LEU A 22 17.80 -6.74 3.95
C LEU A 22 18.68 -7.64 4.84
N LEU A 23 18.15 -8.77 5.30
CA LEU A 23 18.85 -9.69 6.21
C LEU A 23 19.72 -10.72 5.47
N LEU A 24 19.42 -11.00 4.20
CA LEU A 24 20.17 -11.93 3.37
C LEU A 24 21.25 -11.22 2.54
N PRO A 25 22.33 -11.93 2.13
CA PRO A 25 23.33 -11.37 1.24
C PRO A 25 22.73 -10.89 -0.09
N GLN A 26 23.03 -9.66 -0.48
CA GLN A 26 22.55 -9.00 -1.70
C GLN A 26 23.39 -9.42 -2.92
N THR A 27 23.30 -10.70 -3.29
CA THR A 27 23.92 -11.26 -4.50
C THR A 27 23.04 -11.01 -5.73
N PRO A 28 23.58 -11.13 -6.97
CA PRO A 28 22.77 -11.01 -8.18
C PRO A 28 21.54 -11.94 -8.18
N ALA A 29 21.67 -13.15 -7.66
CA ALA A 29 20.58 -14.10 -7.54
C ALA A 29 19.48 -13.63 -6.58
N SER A 30 19.85 -13.16 -5.37
CA SER A 30 18.85 -12.68 -4.41
C SER A 30 18.16 -11.40 -4.87
N VAL A 31 18.86 -10.53 -5.60
CA VAL A 31 18.25 -9.35 -6.25
C VAL A 31 17.21 -9.76 -7.28
N VAL A 32 17.50 -10.73 -8.15
CA VAL A 32 16.55 -11.22 -9.16
C VAL A 32 15.33 -11.87 -8.50
N ILE A 33 15.54 -12.72 -7.50
CA ILE A 33 14.44 -13.36 -6.75
C ILE A 33 13.56 -12.29 -6.08
N PHE A 34 14.17 -11.33 -5.39
CA PHE A 34 13.46 -10.22 -4.77
C PHE A 34 12.67 -9.41 -5.80
N ALA A 35 13.26 -9.09 -6.95
CA ALA A 35 12.59 -8.35 -8.02
C ALA A 35 11.38 -9.13 -8.58
N CYS A 36 11.49 -10.44 -8.77
CA CYS A 36 10.37 -11.28 -9.19
C CYS A 36 9.23 -11.28 -8.15
N VAL A 37 9.55 -11.50 -6.87
CA VAL A 37 8.56 -11.50 -5.78
C VAL A 37 7.89 -10.13 -5.66
N MET A 38 8.67 -9.06 -5.62
CA MET A 38 8.13 -7.70 -5.55
C MET A 38 7.33 -7.37 -6.80
N GLY A 39 7.77 -7.78 -7.99
CA GLY A 39 7.04 -7.57 -9.24
C GLY A 39 5.64 -8.17 -9.22
N VAL A 40 5.50 -9.38 -8.67
CA VAL A 40 4.18 -9.99 -8.44
C VAL A 40 3.37 -9.17 -7.45
N LEU A 41 3.97 -8.75 -6.33
CA LEU A 41 3.24 -8.07 -5.25
C LEU A 41 2.93 -6.59 -5.52
N TRP A 42 3.66 -5.90 -6.41
CA TRP A 42 3.70 -4.44 -6.51
C TRP A 42 2.41 -3.80 -7.02
N LEU A 43 1.82 -4.33 -8.11
CA LEU A 43 0.58 -3.79 -8.68
C LEU A 43 -0.68 -4.47 -8.14
N SER A 44 -0.55 -5.57 -7.40
CA SER A 44 -1.69 -6.37 -6.93
C SER A 44 -2.66 -5.62 -6.00
N THR A 45 -2.25 -4.49 -5.43
CA THR A 45 -3.10 -3.69 -4.54
C THR A 45 -4.08 -2.79 -5.30
N VAL A 46 -3.81 -2.45 -6.57
CA VAL A 46 -4.64 -1.47 -7.31
C VAL A 46 -6.06 -1.98 -7.57
N PRO A 47 -6.28 -3.18 -8.16
CA PRO A 47 -7.63 -3.68 -8.39
C PRO A 47 -8.47 -3.88 -7.11
N PRO A 48 -7.97 -4.50 -6.02
CA PRO A 48 -8.78 -4.71 -4.81
C PRO A 48 -9.09 -3.40 -4.08
N THR A 49 -8.19 -2.41 -4.08
CA THR A 49 -8.49 -1.08 -3.50
C THR A 49 -9.61 -0.39 -4.27
N ASN A 50 -9.54 -0.34 -5.60
CA ASN A 50 -10.60 0.27 -6.41
C ASN A 50 -11.94 -0.46 -6.26
N ALA A 51 -11.90 -1.79 -6.16
CA ALA A 51 -13.09 -2.58 -5.93
C ALA A 51 -13.69 -2.37 -4.53
N LEU A 52 -12.87 -2.19 -3.49
CA LEU A 52 -13.37 -1.82 -2.15
C LEU A 52 -14.05 -0.46 -2.16
N VAL A 53 -13.45 0.55 -2.81
CA VAL A 53 -14.06 1.89 -2.96
C VAL A 53 -15.42 1.79 -3.65
N ALA A 54 -15.50 1.03 -4.74
CA ALA A 54 -16.75 0.84 -5.48
C ALA A 54 -17.83 0.13 -4.64
N ILE A 55 -17.47 -0.87 -3.84
CA ILE A 55 -18.41 -1.60 -2.97
C ILE A 55 -18.90 -0.71 -1.82
N MET A 56 -17.99 0.01 -1.17
CA MET A 56 -18.29 0.80 0.02
C MET A 56 -19.06 2.09 -0.31
N PHE A 57 -18.70 2.75 -1.42
CA PHE A 57 -19.19 4.09 -1.74
C PHE A 57 -20.01 4.16 -3.04
N GLY A 58 -20.14 3.05 -3.78
CA GLY A 58 -20.81 3.01 -5.07
C GLY A 58 -19.98 3.65 -6.20
N THR A 59 -20.51 3.59 -7.43
CA THR A 59 -19.78 4.04 -8.63
C THR A 59 -19.96 5.53 -8.94
N ARG A 60 -20.99 6.19 -8.38
CA ARG A 60 -21.32 7.61 -8.66
C ARG A 60 -20.14 8.57 -8.45
N TYR A 61 -19.35 8.33 -7.40
CA TYR A 61 -18.21 9.18 -7.02
C TYR A 61 -16.87 8.46 -7.22
N LEU A 62 -16.83 7.38 -8.01
CA LEU A 62 -15.64 6.55 -8.14
C LEU A 62 -14.45 7.33 -8.71
N GLY A 63 -14.68 8.26 -9.64
CA GLY A 63 -13.63 9.13 -10.18
C GLY A 63 -13.03 10.06 -9.11
N MET A 64 -13.87 10.69 -8.29
CA MET A 64 -13.43 11.58 -7.22
C MET A 64 -12.68 10.80 -6.12
N LEU A 65 -13.27 9.72 -5.62
CA LEU A 65 -12.66 8.90 -4.56
C LEU A 65 -11.39 8.21 -5.07
N GLY A 66 -11.38 7.72 -6.31
CA GLY A 66 -10.19 7.20 -6.97
C GLY A 66 -9.10 8.27 -7.12
N GLY A 67 -9.47 9.50 -7.46
CA GLY A 67 -8.56 10.65 -7.50
C GLY A 67 -7.94 10.97 -6.14
N ILE A 68 -8.73 10.92 -5.06
CA ILE A 68 -8.23 11.09 -3.69
C ILE A 68 -7.23 9.98 -3.33
N VAL A 69 -7.58 8.71 -3.60
CA VAL A 69 -6.68 7.56 -3.38
C VAL A 69 -5.37 7.73 -4.14
N PHE A 70 -5.45 8.15 -5.41
CA PHE A 70 -4.27 8.39 -6.24
C PHE A 70 -3.42 9.55 -5.71
N LEU A 71 -4.05 10.67 -5.33
CA LEU A 71 -3.33 11.80 -4.74
C LEU A 71 -2.61 11.40 -3.44
N SER A 72 -3.27 10.65 -2.55
CA SER A 72 -2.63 10.13 -1.34
C SER A 72 -1.44 9.23 -1.67
N HIS A 73 -1.54 8.41 -2.71
CA HIS A 73 -0.41 7.61 -3.21
C HIS A 73 0.74 8.48 -3.70
N GLN A 74 0.47 9.55 -4.47
CA GLN A 74 1.50 10.46 -4.97
C GLN A 74 2.22 11.20 -3.84
N ILE A 75 1.49 11.64 -2.81
CA ILE A 75 2.08 12.26 -1.61
C ILE A 75 3.01 11.26 -0.92
N GLY A 76 2.58 10.03 -0.72
CA GLY A 76 3.41 8.97 -0.14
C GLY A 76 4.65 8.67 -0.99
N SER A 77 4.51 8.60 -2.32
CA SER A 77 5.63 8.38 -3.24
C SER A 77 6.65 9.51 -3.18
N PHE A 78 6.19 10.75 -3.15
CA PHE A 78 7.06 11.92 -3.00
C PHE A 78 7.83 11.85 -1.69
N LEU A 79 7.12 11.69 -0.56
CA LEU A 79 7.73 11.64 0.76
C LEU A 79 8.72 10.48 0.89
N GLY A 80 8.39 9.30 0.36
CA GLY A 80 9.27 8.13 0.42
C GLY A 80 10.58 8.32 -0.33
N VAL A 81 10.53 8.82 -1.59
CA VAL A 81 11.73 9.05 -2.39
C VAL A 81 12.55 10.22 -1.84
N TRP A 82 11.90 11.32 -1.48
CA TRP A 82 12.56 12.49 -0.90
C TRP A 82 13.26 12.16 0.42
N LEU A 83 12.58 11.47 1.34
CA LEU A 83 13.16 11.05 2.62
C LEU A 83 14.31 10.06 2.40
N GLY A 84 14.21 9.17 1.41
CA GLY A 84 15.29 8.26 1.05
C GLY A 84 16.56 9.01 0.60
N GLY A 85 16.42 10.03 -0.24
CA GLY A 85 17.54 10.89 -0.64
C GLY A 85 18.12 11.66 0.54
N TYR A 86 17.27 12.35 1.30
CA TYR A 86 17.67 13.13 2.48
C TYR A 86 18.43 12.29 3.52
N LEU A 87 17.90 11.11 3.88
CA LEU A 87 18.55 10.23 4.85
C LEU A 87 19.85 9.62 4.31
N ARG A 88 19.92 9.34 3.01
CA ARG A 88 21.14 8.87 2.37
C ARG A 88 22.24 9.93 2.41
N ASP A 89 21.91 11.18 2.14
CA ASP A 89 22.87 12.28 2.16
C ASP A 89 23.42 12.52 3.57
N GLN A 90 22.60 12.32 4.60
CA GLN A 90 23.02 12.51 6.00
C GLN A 90 23.74 11.32 6.61
N THR A 91 23.29 10.09 6.31
CA THR A 91 23.77 8.88 7.01
C THR A 91 24.70 8.02 6.16
N GLY A 92 24.76 8.27 4.85
CA GLY A 92 25.46 7.42 3.89
C GLY A 92 24.77 6.06 3.61
N SER A 93 23.64 5.76 4.26
CA SER A 93 22.92 4.50 4.13
C SER A 93 21.44 4.70 3.74
N TYR A 94 20.85 3.67 3.13
CA TYR A 94 19.40 3.59 2.88
C TYR A 94 18.67 2.74 3.93
N ASP A 95 19.37 2.13 4.89
CA ASP A 95 18.77 1.14 5.81
C ASP A 95 17.55 1.70 6.55
N ILE A 96 17.63 2.96 6.99
CA ILE A 96 16.53 3.62 7.70
C ILE A 96 15.28 3.67 6.83
N VAL A 97 15.40 4.10 5.56
CA VAL A 97 14.22 4.22 4.68
C VAL A 97 13.65 2.85 4.30
N TRP A 98 14.50 1.83 4.18
CA TRP A 98 14.07 0.45 3.96
C TRP A 98 13.27 -0.10 5.14
N TRP A 99 13.75 0.07 6.38
CA TRP A 99 13.03 -0.36 7.58
C TRP A 99 11.75 0.45 7.83
N LEU A 100 11.74 1.75 7.52
CA LEU A 100 10.50 2.53 7.48
C LEU A 100 9.50 1.95 6.50
N GLY A 101 9.95 1.53 5.31
CA GLY A 101 9.10 0.83 4.33
C GLY A 101 8.49 -0.46 4.88
N VAL A 102 9.28 -1.27 5.59
CA VAL A 102 8.79 -2.49 6.26
C VAL A 102 7.72 -2.15 7.29
N ALA A 103 7.99 -1.17 8.16
CA ALA A 103 7.07 -0.75 9.21
C ALA A 103 5.75 -0.20 8.65
N LEU A 104 5.82 0.63 7.61
CA LEU A 104 4.64 1.15 6.92
C LEU A 104 3.84 0.05 6.21
N GLY A 105 4.51 -0.97 5.65
CA GLY A 105 3.83 -2.14 5.10
C GLY A 105 3.06 -2.94 6.17
N ILE A 106 3.66 -3.15 7.34
CA ILE A 106 2.99 -3.81 8.47
C ILE A 106 1.81 -2.97 8.95
N LEU A 107 1.99 -1.66 9.10
CA LEU A 107 0.92 -0.73 9.47
C LEU A 107 -0.23 -0.79 8.45
N ALA A 108 0.08 -0.81 7.15
CA ALA A 108 -0.93 -0.93 6.10
C ALA A 108 -1.73 -2.23 6.25
N ALA A 109 -1.08 -3.36 6.54
CA ALA A 109 -1.77 -4.61 6.79
C ALA A 109 -2.72 -4.54 8.00
N ILE A 110 -2.27 -3.93 9.10
CA ILE A 110 -3.06 -3.73 10.32
C ILE A 110 -4.28 -2.86 10.03
N VAL A 111 -4.11 -1.75 9.30
CA VAL A 111 -5.20 -0.82 8.97
C VAL A 111 -6.21 -1.43 7.99
N HIS A 112 -5.76 -2.30 7.08
CA HIS A 112 -6.66 -2.96 6.13
C HIS A 112 -7.47 -4.10 6.77
N TRP A 113 -6.92 -4.80 7.76
CA TRP A 113 -7.57 -5.95 8.39
C TRP A 113 -9.00 -5.68 8.91
N PRO A 114 -9.29 -4.59 9.65
CA PRO A 114 -10.62 -4.32 10.19
C PRO A 114 -11.60 -3.72 9.19
N ILE A 115 -11.21 -3.46 7.93
CA ILE A 115 -12.11 -2.86 6.94
C ILE A 115 -13.31 -3.78 6.69
N ALA A 116 -14.51 -3.23 6.88
CA ALA A 116 -15.75 -3.92 6.56
C ALA A 116 -16.06 -3.76 5.07
N GLU A 117 -15.93 -4.84 4.30
CA GLU A 117 -16.30 -4.89 2.88
C GLU A 117 -17.83 -4.94 2.71
N ARG A 118 -18.48 -3.82 3.01
CA ARG A 118 -19.93 -3.63 2.84
C ARG A 118 -20.22 -2.17 2.47
N PRO A 119 -21.35 -1.89 1.81
CA PRO A 119 -21.78 -0.52 1.56
C PRO A 119 -21.84 0.28 2.87
N VAL A 120 -21.34 1.52 2.83
CA VAL A 120 -21.49 2.46 3.94
C VAL A 120 -22.97 2.83 4.08
N ALA A 121 -23.46 2.87 5.33
CA ALA A 121 -24.82 3.31 5.60
C ALA A 121 -24.99 4.74 5.08
N ARG A 122 -25.95 4.95 4.19
CA ARG A 122 -26.32 6.28 3.73
C ARG A 122 -27.54 6.71 4.51
N ASP A 123 -27.40 7.75 5.32
CA ASP A 123 -28.57 8.47 5.79
C ASP A 123 -29.33 8.95 4.54
N ALA A 124 -30.61 8.60 4.46
CA ALA A 124 -31.47 9.14 3.41
C ALA A 124 -31.54 10.64 3.68
N THR A 125 -30.72 11.42 2.97
CA THR A 125 -30.84 12.87 2.96
C THR A 125 -32.25 13.17 2.48
N VAL A 126 -33.09 13.67 3.40
CA VAL A 126 -34.40 14.22 3.09
C VAL A 126 -34.17 15.23 1.95
N PRO A 127 -34.88 15.10 0.82
CA PRO A 127 -34.73 16.07 -0.26
C PRO A 127 -35.01 17.47 0.29
N ALA A 128 -34.09 18.39 0.06
CA ALA A 128 -34.32 19.80 0.36
C ALA A 128 -35.50 20.26 -0.51
N GLU A 129 -36.57 20.68 0.16
CA GLU A 129 -37.79 21.27 -0.41
C GLU A 129 -37.48 22.60 -1.11
#